data_AF-A0A249T2J5-F1
#
_entry.id   AF-A0A249T2J5-F1
#
_cell.length_a   1.000
_cell.length_b   1.000
_cell.length_c   1.000
_cell.angle_alpha   90.00
_cell.angle_beta   90.00
_cell.angle_gamma   90.00
#
_symmetry.space_group_name_H-M   'P 1'
#
loop_
_entity.id
_entity.type
_entity.pdbx_description
1 polymer ?
#
loop_
_entity_poly.entity_id
_entity_poly.type
_entity_poly.pdbx_seq_one_letter_code
_entity_poly.pdbx_strand_id
1 'polypeptide(L)'
;MREEGADNAYKAIQVVEKSTNYFIELVNGRTPTITFYFPIIVIDSPLYEAKLKPDNEIELNEVNSITYIGRSIKGNAVFSIIDIVTKETVVTYSNILMKEINCFIADNLEIITEFLNNEYADYSASNVYEDREDD
;
A
#
# COMPACT_ATOMS: atom_id res chain seq x y z
N MET A 1 11.27 -36.83 1.78
CA MET A 1 10.78 -36.10 0.59
C MET A 1 9.61 -35.24 1.05
N ARG A 2 9.85 -33.99 1.45
CA ARG A 2 8.77 -33.02 1.70
C ARG A 2 8.66 -32.20 0.43
N GLU A 3 7.49 -32.17 -0.19
CA GLU A 3 7.23 -31.18 -1.22
C GLU A 3 7.47 -29.80 -0.61
N GLU A 4 8.41 -29.09 -1.21
CA GLU A 4 8.78 -27.71 -0.94
C GLU A 4 7.60 -26.80 -1.32
N GLY A 5 6.55 -26.84 -0.51
CA GLY A 5 5.37 -26.01 -0.65
C GLY A 5 5.71 -24.61 -0.19
N ALA A 6 5.96 -23.69 -1.13
CA ALA A 6 6.15 -22.28 -0.82
C ALA A 6 4.98 -21.77 0.06
N ASP A 7 5.34 -21.10 1.16
CA ASP A 7 4.45 -20.59 2.20
C ASP A 7 3.29 -19.79 1.59
N ASN A 8 2.06 -20.22 1.86
CA ASN A 8 0.85 -19.60 1.31
C ASN A 8 0.67 -18.16 1.80
N ALA A 9 1.09 -17.83 3.01
CA ALA A 9 1.07 -16.47 3.52
C ALA A 9 2.06 -15.60 2.73
N TYR A 10 3.27 -16.11 2.49
CA TYR A 10 4.27 -15.43 1.69
C TYR A 10 3.80 -15.21 0.24
N LYS A 11 3.15 -16.21 -0.38
CA LYS A 11 2.55 -16.05 -1.70
C LYS A 11 1.46 -14.98 -1.73
N ALA A 12 0.58 -14.95 -0.73
CA ALA A 12 -0.48 -13.95 -0.64
C ALA A 12 0.10 -12.53 -0.56
N ILE A 13 1.11 -12.32 0.29
CA ILE A 13 1.84 -11.06 0.41
C ILE A 13 2.44 -10.64 -0.94
N GLN A 14 3.16 -11.55 -1.62
CA GLN A 14 3.76 -11.24 -2.92
C GLN A 14 2.74 -10.90 -4.00
N VAL A 15 1.58 -11.58 -4.02
CA VAL A 15 0.51 -11.31 -4.98
C VAL A 15 -0.08 -9.93 -4.75
N VAL A 16 -0.34 -9.57 -3.49
CA VAL A 16 -0.88 -8.25 -3.12
C VAL A 16 0.12 -7.15 -3.45
N GLU A 17 1.41 -7.34 -3.12
CA GLU A 17 2.47 -6.40 -3.44
C GLU A 17 2.58 -6.14 -4.94
N LYS A 18 2.66 -7.20 -5.75
CA LYS A 18 2.73 -7.09 -7.23
C LYS A 18 1.49 -6.43 -7.81
N SER A 19 0.31 -6.79 -7.32
CA SER A 19 -0.96 -6.23 -7.79
C SER A 19 -1.04 -4.73 -7.48
N THR A 20 -0.64 -4.34 -6.27
CA THR A 20 -0.62 -2.94 -5.83
C THR A 20 0.32 -2.11 -6.69
N ASN A 21 1.54 -2.60 -6.94
CA ASN A 21 2.51 -1.93 -7.81
C ASN A 21 1.97 -1.76 -9.24
N TYR A 22 1.36 -2.82 -9.80
CA TYR A 22 0.74 -2.74 -11.12
C TYR A 22 -0.39 -1.70 -11.17
N PHE A 23 -1.24 -1.63 -10.15
CA PHE A 23 -2.30 -0.61 -10.07
C PHE A 23 -1.75 0.80 -9.96
N ILE A 24 -0.71 1.02 -9.16
CA ILE A 24 -0.03 2.31 -9.02
C ILE A 24 0.50 2.78 -10.39
N GLU A 25 1.22 1.90 -11.10
CA GLU A 25 1.75 2.20 -12.44
C GLU A 25 0.64 2.50 -13.46
N LEU A 26 -0.47 1.76 -13.41
CA LEU A 26 -1.60 1.95 -14.33
C LEU A 26 -2.31 3.30 -14.13
N VAL A 27 -2.47 3.73 -12.88
CA VAL A 27 -3.26 4.92 -12.54
C VAL A 27 -2.45 6.21 -12.64
N ASN A 28 -1.16 6.17 -12.26
CA ASN A 28 -0.29 7.35 -12.29
C ASN A 28 -0.05 7.91 -13.70
N GLY A 29 -0.43 7.20 -14.77
CA GLY A 29 -0.27 7.65 -16.15
C GLY A 29 -1.49 8.35 -16.78
N ARG A 30 -2.59 8.58 -16.06
CA ARG A 30 -3.89 8.92 -16.71
C ARG A 30 -4.55 10.22 -16.25
N THR A 31 -4.33 10.64 -15.02
CA THR A 31 -5.02 11.83 -14.46
C THR A 31 -4.13 12.43 -13.38
N PRO A 32 -4.07 13.76 -13.25
CA PRO A 32 -3.21 14.40 -12.27
C PRO A 32 -3.84 14.36 -10.86
N THR A 33 -4.00 13.15 -10.34
CA THR A 33 -4.62 12.87 -9.03
C THR A 33 -3.58 12.29 -8.09
N ILE A 34 -3.47 12.84 -6.87
CA ILE A 34 -2.78 12.12 -5.80
C ILE A 34 -3.68 10.96 -5.37
N THR A 35 -3.18 9.74 -5.51
CA THR A 35 -3.90 8.54 -5.10
C THR A 35 -3.13 7.83 -4.01
N PHE A 36 -3.81 7.54 -2.90
CA PHE A 36 -3.26 6.76 -1.81
C PHE A 36 -3.81 5.34 -1.88
N TYR A 37 -2.92 4.34 -1.79
CA TYR A 37 -3.28 2.93 -1.81
C TYR A 37 -2.91 2.29 -0.48
N PHE A 38 -3.87 1.61 0.14
CA PHE A 38 -3.71 0.92 1.41
C PHE A 38 -4.03 -0.55 1.20
N PRO A 39 -3.05 -1.38 0.82
CA PRO A 39 -3.29 -2.80 0.58
C PRO A 39 -3.57 -3.52 1.90
N ILE A 40 -4.69 -4.25 1.94
CA ILE A 40 -5.13 -5.00 3.11
C ILE A 40 -5.33 -6.47 2.73
N ILE A 41 -4.83 -7.37 3.56
CA ILE A 41 -5.14 -8.80 3.51
C ILE A 41 -6.15 -9.11 4.61
N VAL A 42 -7.30 -9.64 4.22
CA VAL A 42 -8.33 -10.08 5.16
C VAL A 42 -8.24 -11.59 5.31
N ILE A 43 -8.13 -12.07 6.55
CA ILE A 43 -8.10 -13.50 6.85
C ILE A 43 -9.34 -13.94 7.62
N ASP A 44 -9.85 -15.13 7.31
CA ASP A 44 -10.96 -15.78 8.00
C ASP A 44 -10.45 -16.81 9.02
N SER A 45 -9.51 -16.35 9.86
CA SER A 45 -8.88 -17.15 10.92
C SER A 45 -8.27 -16.22 11.98
N PRO A 46 -8.03 -16.72 13.22
CA PRO A 46 -7.29 -15.96 14.21
C PRO A 46 -5.89 -15.57 13.70
N LEU A 47 -5.43 -14.39 14.10
CA LEU A 47 -4.12 -13.86 13.76
C LEU A 47 -3.21 -13.90 15.00
N TYR A 48 -1.97 -14.33 14.83
CA TYR A 48 -1.02 -14.43 15.93
C TYR A 48 0.26 -13.67 15.61
N GLU A 49 0.71 -12.83 16.54
CA GLU A 49 2.05 -12.28 16.55
C GLU A 49 2.98 -13.27 17.28
N ALA A 50 3.98 -13.77 16.57
CA ALA A 50 4.98 -14.69 17.12
C ALA A 50 6.23 -13.92 17.55
N LYS A 51 6.74 -14.19 18.77
CA LYS A 51 7.99 -13.65 19.29
C LYS A 51 8.89 -14.77 19.78
N LEU A 52 10.15 -14.76 19.37
CA LEU A 52 11.17 -15.65 19.90
C LEU A 52 11.73 -15.07 21.19
N LYS A 53 11.56 -15.79 22.30
CA LYS A 53 12.11 -15.41 23.60
C LYS A 53 13.60 -15.76 23.69
N PRO A 54 14.36 -15.14 24.62
CA PRO A 54 15.79 -15.43 24.81
C PRO A 54 16.10 -16.88 25.22
N ASP A 55 15.13 -17.59 25.77
CA ASP A 55 15.20 -19.01 26.15
C ASP A 55 14.91 -19.97 24.96
N ASN A 56 14.78 -19.43 23.75
CA ASN A 56 14.36 -20.13 22.52
C ASN A 56 12.92 -20.66 22.51
N GLU A 57 12.06 -20.22 23.44
CA GLU A 57 10.63 -20.50 23.33
C GLU A 57 9.94 -19.52 22.37
N ILE A 58 8.90 -19.99 21.68
CA ILE A 58 8.05 -19.15 20.84
C ILE A 58 6.82 -18.76 21.65
N GLU A 59 6.62 -17.46 21.83
CA GLU A 59 5.39 -16.90 22.36
C GLU A 59 4.47 -16.47 21.22
N LEU A 60 3.21 -16.88 21.30
CA LEU A 60 2.17 -16.51 20.36
C LEU A 60 1.16 -15.63 21.08
N ASN A 61 0.97 -14.42 20.59
CA ASN A 61 -0.04 -13.50 21.08
C ASN A 61 -1.12 -13.34 20.02
N GLU A 62 -2.37 -13.64 20.36
CA GLU A 62 -3.49 -13.38 19.45
C GLU A 62 -3.67 -11.87 19.30
N VAL A 63 -3.81 -11.42 18.05
CA VAL A 63 -3.93 -10.01 17.69
C VAL A 63 -5.04 -9.84 16.65
N ASN A 64 -5.55 -8.61 16.54
CA ASN A 64 -6.61 -8.28 15.59
C ASN A 64 -6.06 -7.80 14.24
N SER A 65 -4.85 -7.28 14.24
CA SER A 65 -4.18 -6.74 13.06
C SER A 65 -2.66 -6.84 13.19
N ILE A 66 -1.98 -7.03 12.07
CA ILE A 66 -0.52 -6.96 11.96
C ILE A 66 -0.16 -6.15 10.72
N THR A 67 0.81 -5.25 10.85
CA THR A 67 1.40 -4.55 9.70
C THR A 67 2.62 -5.29 9.22
N TYR A 68 2.60 -5.72 7.95
CA TYR A 68 3.76 -6.25 7.25
C TYR A 68 4.49 -5.12 6.52
N ILE A 69 5.80 -5.04 6.73
CA ILE A 69 6.66 -4.08 6.02
C ILE A 69 7.64 -4.87 5.16
N GLY A 70 7.35 -4.93 3.86
CA GLY A 70 8.25 -5.44 2.84
C GLY A 70 9.23 -4.35 2.39
N ARG A 71 10.50 -4.71 2.21
CA ARG A 71 11.50 -3.82 1.63
C ARG A 71 12.06 -4.45 0.36
N SER A 72 11.93 -3.75 -0.77
CA SER A 72 12.64 -4.08 -2.00
C SER A 72 13.85 -3.16 -2.16
N ILE A 73 15.04 -3.74 -2.39
CA ILE A 73 16.32 -3.00 -2.53
C ILE A 73 16.71 -2.84 -4.02
N LYS A 74 15.74 -2.78 -4.95
CA LYS A 74 16.05 -2.52 -6.36
C LYS A 74 15.95 -1.02 -6.69
N GLY A 75 17.11 -0.37 -6.84
CA GLY A 75 17.27 0.95 -7.44
C GLY A 75 16.93 2.13 -6.51
N ASN A 76 15.72 2.13 -5.96
CA ASN A 76 15.26 3.01 -4.90
C ASN A 76 14.61 2.14 -3.81
N ALA A 77 14.74 2.51 -2.53
CA ALA A 77 14.09 1.76 -1.47
C ALA A 77 12.57 1.94 -1.58
N VAL A 78 11.89 0.94 -2.16
CA VAL A 78 10.43 0.88 -2.16
C VAL A 78 10.02 0.05 -0.95
N PHE A 79 9.24 0.67 -0.07
CA PHE A 79 8.63 0.01 1.07
C PHE A 79 7.20 -0.36 0.69
N SER A 80 6.87 -1.63 0.89
CA SER A 80 5.51 -2.16 0.74
C SER A 80 4.95 -2.34 2.13
N ILE A 81 3.98 -1.50 2.50
CA ILE A 81 3.25 -1.63 3.77
C ILE A 81 1.94 -2.33 3.45
N ILE A 82 1.70 -3.49 4.06
CA ILE A 82 0.48 -4.29 3.89
C ILE A 82 -0.08 -4.59 5.27
N ASP A 83 -1.32 -4.22 5.51
CA ASP A 83 -2.00 -4.55 6.76
C ASP A 83 -2.75 -5.88 6.63
N ILE A 84 -2.62 -6.72 7.64
CA ILE A 84 -3.29 -8.01 7.74
C ILE A 84 -4.30 -7.91 8.87
N VAL A 85 -5.57 -8.13 8.57
CA VAL A 85 -6.67 -7.99 9.53
C VAL A 85 -7.57 -9.21 9.53
N THR A 86 -8.20 -9.49 10.66
CA THR A 86 -9.22 -10.54 10.72
C THR A 86 -10.52 -10.06 10.07
N LYS A 87 -11.28 -10.99 9.50
CA LYS A 87 -12.60 -10.72 8.92
C LYS A 87 -13.57 -10.04 9.88
N GLU A 88 -13.46 -10.34 11.17
CA GLU A 88 -14.31 -9.76 12.22
C GLU A 88 -14.00 -8.26 12.44
N THR A 89 -12.77 -7.84 12.18
CA THR A 89 -12.29 -6.49 12.51
C THR A 89 -12.13 -5.58 11.31
N VAL A 90 -12.20 -6.13 10.08
CA VAL A 90 -11.98 -5.37 8.84
C VAL A 90 -12.84 -4.10 8.73
N VAL A 91 -14.12 -4.16 9.11
CA VAL A 91 -15.02 -2.99 9.02
C VAL A 91 -14.57 -1.89 9.99
N THR A 92 -14.27 -2.25 11.23
CA THR A 92 -13.78 -1.32 12.25
C THR A 92 -12.43 -0.73 11.83
N TYR A 93 -11.52 -1.57 11.33
CA TYR A 93 -10.22 -1.16 10.82
C TYR A 93 -10.36 -0.17 9.66
N SER A 94 -11.20 -0.47 8.66
CA SER A 94 -11.43 0.44 7.52
C SER A 94 -11.99 1.79 7.96
N ASN A 95 -12.88 1.82 8.96
CA ASN A 95 -13.42 3.08 9.49
C ASN A 95 -12.34 3.92 10.20
N ILE A 96 -11.45 3.27 10.96
CA ILE A 96 -10.32 3.94 11.62
C ILE A 96 -9.37 4.50 10.56
N LEU A 97 -8.97 3.67 9.59
CA LEU A 97 -8.08 4.07 8.51
C LEU A 97 -8.63 5.26 7.71
N MET A 98 -9.92 5.24 7.36
CA MET A 98 -10.56 6.36 6.67
C MET A 98 -10.56 7.65 7.50
N LYS A 99 -10.76 7.54 8.81
CA LYS A 99 -10.67 8.68 9.71
C LYS A 99 -9.25 9.25 9.75
N GLU A 100 -8.25 8.39 9.86
CA GLU A 100 -6.83 8.79 9.88
C GLU A 100 -6.42 9.46 8.57
N ILE A 101 -6.84 8.92 7.42
CA ILE A 101 -6.60 9.52 6.11
C ILE A 101 -7.23 10.92 6.03
N ASN A 102 -8.48 11.06 6.47
CA ASN A 102 -9.15 12.36 6.45
C ASN A 102 -8.44 13.39 7.34
N CYS A 103 -7.98 12.97 8.51
CA CYS A 103 -7.17 13.83 9.38
C CYS A 103 -5.84 14.20 8.71
N PHE A 104 -5.13 13.23 8.14
CA PHE A 104 -3.88 13.48 7.42
C PHE A 104 -4.06 14.48 6.28
N ILE A 105 -5.10 14.31 5.45
CA ILE A 105 -5.39 15.24 4.35
C ILE A 105 -5.72 16.64 4.89
N ALA A 106 -6.54 16.73 5.94
CA ALA A 106 -6.90 18.03 6.53
C ALA A 106 -5.67 18.75 7.09
N ASP A 107 -4.80 18.03 7.80
CA ASP A 107 -3.60 18.58 8.43
C ASP A 107 -2.53 19.00 7.40
N ASN A 108 -2.56 18.42 6.20
CA ASN A 108 -1.56 18.65 5.14
C ASN A 108 -2.14 19.28 3.88
N LEU A 109 -3.34 19.87 3.94
CA LEU A 109 -4.07 20.33 2.76
C LEU A 109 -3.29 21.36 1.92
N GLU A 110 -2.60 22.30 2.58
CA GLU A 110 -1.80 23.33 1.92
C GLU A 110 -0.65 22.72 1.11
N ILE A 111 0.11 21.81 1.72
CA ILE A 111 1.24 21.11 1.09
C ILE A 111 0.75 20.23 -0.07
N ILE A 112 -0.34 19.50 0.12
CA ILE A 112 -0.96 18.65 -0.91
C ILE A 112 -1.40 19.51 -2.10
N THR A 113 -2.00 20.66 -1.84
CA THR A 113 -2.47 21.59 -2.87
C THR A 113 -1.31 22.23 -3.63
N GLU A 114 -0.25 22.64 -2.94
CA GLU A 114 0.97 23.16 -3.56
C GLU A 114 1.64 22.12 -4.46
N PHE A 115 1.78 20.88 -3.98
CA PHE A 115 2.34 19.78 -4.76
C PHE A 115 1.53 19.53 -6.03
N LEU A 116 0.21 19.47 -5.93
CA LEU A 116 -0.66 19.35 -7.10
C LEU A 116 -0.42 20.53 -8.05
N ASN A 117 -0.47 21.78 -7.59
CA ASN A 117 -0.30 22.93 -8.48
C ASN A 117 1.07 22.95 -9.21
N ASN A 118 2.14 22.53 -8.53
CA ASN A 118 3.49 22.50 -9.11
C ASN A 118 3.69 21.40 -10.16
N GLU A 119 3.20 20.18 -9.91
CA GLU A 119 3.23 19.08 -10.90
C GLU A 119 2.36 19.39 -12.14
N TYR A 120 1.27 20.16 -11.96
CA TYR A 120 0.39 20.56 -13.06
C TYR A 120 0.99 21.66 -13.95
N ALA A 121 1.94 22.46 -13.46
CA ALA A 121 2.61 23.46 -14.27
C ALA A 121 3.36 22.81 -15.45
N ASP A 122 4.03 21.67 -15.22
CA ASP A 122 4.77 20.92 -16.25
C ASP A 122 3.85 20.11 -17.20
N TYR A 123 2.70 19.63 -16.73
CA TYR A 123 1.72 18.92 -17.58
C TYR A 123 0.99 19.84 -18.56
N SER A 124 0.73 21.10 -18.17
CA SER A 124 0.11 22.09 -19.07
C SER A 124 1.07 22.59 -20.16
N ALA A 125 2.38 22.59 -19.91
CA ALA A 125 3.40 23.02 -20.87
C ALA A 125 3.70 21.95 -21.95
N SER A 126 3.50 20.66 -21.63
CA SER A 126 3.81 19.54 -22.53
C SER A 126 2.70 19.20 -23.54
N ASN A 127 1.48 19.72 -23.36
CA ASN A 127 0.34 19.50 -24.27
C ASN A 127 0.04 20.68 -25.21
N VAL A 128 0.94 21.66 -25.35
CA VAL A 128 0.74 22.87 -26.19
C VAL A 128 1.35 22.74 -27.60
N TYR A 129 1.93 21.60 -27.98
CA TYR A 129 2.50 21.42 -29.33
C TYR A 129 2.15 20.07 -29.96
N GLU A 130 0.88 19.81 -30.24
CA GLU A 130 0.46 18.93 -31.36
C GLU A 130 -0.79 19.47 -32.07
N ASP A 131 -0.85 20.79 -32.33
CA ASP A 131 -1.57 21.26 -33.53
C ASP A 131 -0.56 21.19 -34.68
N ARG A 132 -0.41 19.99 -35.26
CA ARG A 132 0.10 19.90 -36.63
C ARG A 132 -1.04 20.34 -37.53
N GLU A 133 -0.94 21.57 -38.04
CA GLU A 133 -1.69 22.00 -39.21
C GLU A 133 -1.43 20.99 -40.33
N ASP A 134 -2.44 20.18 -40.64
CA ASP A 134 -2.50 19.41 -41.88
C ASP A 134 -2.82 20.40 -43.01
N ASP A 135 -1.77 20.82 -43.74
CA ASP A 135 -1.84 21.39 -45.10
C ASP A 135 -1.46 20.33 -46.15
#